data_AF-F2VKG6-F1
#
_entry.id   AF-F2VKG6-F1
#
_cell.length_a   1.000
_cell.length_b   1.000
_cell.length_c   1.000
_cell.angle_alpha   90.00
_cell.angle_beta   90.00
_cell.angle_gamma   90.00
#
_symmetry.space_group_name_H-M   'P 1'
#
loop_
_entity.id
_entity.type
_entity.pdbx_description
1 polymer ?
#
loop_
_entity_poly.entity_id
_entity_poly.type
_entity_poly.pdbx_seq_one_letter_code
_entity_poly.pdbx_strand_id
1 'polypeptide(L)'
;MALTTKWFLIAVIVMCLCAEYYCQTCTGGSDCTSCTTACTNCQNCPNAHTCTDSTNCRNAQTCTRSTNCNRAMTCTNSYDCFNAATCTDSTNCYKATTYTRSTGCP
;
A
#
# COMPACT_ATOMS: atom_id res chain seq x y z
N MET A 1 -37.29 8.63 25.88
CA MET A 1 -36.67 8.29 24.57
C MET A 1 -35.30 8.96 24.34
N ALA A 2 -34.62 9.45 25.39
CA ALA A 2 -33.34 10.16 25.26
C ALA A 2 -32.10 9.28 25.56
N LEU A 3 -32.29 8.14 26.22
CA LEU A 3 -31.18 7.25 26.59
C LEU A 3 -30.69 6.43 25.38
N THR A 4 -31.59 6.02 24.48
CA THR A 4 -31.24 5.25 23.29
C THR A 4 -30.47 6.08 22.25
N THR A 5 -30.80 7.36 22.07
CA THR A 5 -30.10 8.25 21.14
C THR A 5 -28.68 8.58 21.59
N LYS A 6 -28.45 8.76 22.91
CA LYS A 6 -27.10 9.01 23.45
C LYS A 6 -26.15 7.84 23.24
N TRP A 7 -26.64 6.60 23.38
CA TRP A 7 -25.85 5.39 23.17
C TRP A 7 -25.65 5.09 21.67
N PHE A 8 -26.64 5.40 20.83
CA PHE A 8 -26.49 5.33 19.37
C PHE A 8 -25.42 6.30 18.86
N LEU A 9 -25.41 7.53 19.37
CA LEU A 9 -24.38 8.53 19.03
C LEU A 9 -22.99 8.06 19.44
N ILE A 10 -22.83 7.47 20.64
CA ILE A 10 -21.55 6.92 21.09
C ILE A 10 -21.11 5.75 20.20
N ALA A 11 -22.01 4.82 19.84
CA ALA A 11 -21.70 3.69 18.97
C ALA A 11 -21.30 4.12 17.55
N VAL A 12 -21.98 5.13 16.99
CA VAL A 12 -21.65 5.70 15.68
C VAL A 12 -20.27 6.38 15.73
N ILE A 13 -19.98 7.16 16.77
CA ILE A 13 -18.67 7.81 16.94
C ILE A 13 -17.55 6.77 17.08
N VAL A 14 -17.76 5.71 17.87
CA VAL A 14 -16.77 4.62 18.02
C VAL A 14 -16.55 3.89 16.70
N MET A 15 -17.60 3.56 15.94
CA MET A 15 -17.43 2.93 14.62
C MET A 15 -16.73 3.85 13.61
N CYS A 16 -17.00 5.16 13.65
CA CYS A 16 -16.37 6.14 12.77
C CYS A 16 -14.87 6.29 13.08
N LEU A 17 -14.51 6.43 14.36
CA LEU A 17 -13.12 6.46 14.83
C LEU A 17 -12.40 5.13 14.55
N CYS A 18 -13.10 3.99 14.66
CA CYS A 18 -12.56 2.70 14.26
C CYS A 18 -12.29 2.64 12.75
N ALA A 19 -13.17 3.16 11.90
CA ALA A 19 -12.96 3.20 10.45
C ALA A 19 -11.76 4.08 10.05
N GLU A 20 -11.59 5.23 10.72
CA GLU A 20 -10.44 6.13 10.52
C GLU A 20 -9.12 5.51 11.02
N TYR A 21 -9.15 4.83 12.18
CA TYR A 21 -8.01 4.06 12.68
C TYR A 21 -7.69 2.82 11.84
N TYR A 22 -8.65 2.26 11.10
CA TYR A 22 -8.46 1.12 10.20
C TYR A 22 -8.02 1.52 8.79
N CYS A 23 -8.11 2.79 8.42
CA CYS A 23 -7.67 3.32 7.13
C CYS A 23 -6.23 3.85 7.24
N GLN A 24 -5.30 3.02 7.73
CA GLN A 24 -3.96 3.47 8.09
C GLN A 24 -3.14 3.82 6.84
N THR A 25 -3.29 5.08 6.46
CA THR A 25 -2.44 5.78 5.51
C THR A 25 -1.35 6.49 6.29
N CYS A 26 -0.11 6.31 5.86
CA CYS A 26 1.03 6.93 6.52
C CYS A 26 1.86 7.73 5.53
N THR A 27 2.43 8.82 6.02
CA THR A 27 3.28 9.71 5.24
C THR A 27 4.52 10.06 6.05
N GLY A 28 5.71 9.81 5.49
CA GLY A 28 6.97 10.14 6.14
C GLY A 28 7.37 9.11 7.22
N GLY A 29 8.67 9.10 7.53
CA GLY A 29 9.22 8.33 8.65
C GLY A 29 10.05 7.12 8.22
N SER A 30 10.71 6.52 9.22
CA SER A 30 11.53 5.33 9.03
C SER A 30 10.73 4.03 9.16
N ASP A 31 9.66 4.03 9.95
CA ASP A 31 8.85 2.84 10.21
C ASP A 31 7.35 3.12 10.10
N CYS A 32 6.72 2.49 9.11
CA CYS A 32 5.31 2.58 8.77
C CYS A 32 4.68 1.18 8.81
N THR A 33 5.12 0.33 9.73
CA THR A 33 4.61 -1.04 9.88
C THR A 33 3.12 -1.08 10.23
N SER A 34 2.56 -0.05 10.89
CA SER A 34 1.12 -0.01 11.19
C SER A 34 0.23 0.30 9.98
N CYS A 35 0.84 0.71 8.86
CA CYS A 35 0.13 1.26 7.71
C CYS A 35 -0.32 0.14 6.79
N THR A 36 -1.63 0.04 6.57
CA THR A 36 -2.26 -1.07 5.85
C THR A 36 -2.90 -0.63 4.54
N THR A 37 -3.34 0.63 4.43
CA THR A 37 -3.99 1.13 3.23
C THR A 37 -2.98 1.71 2.25
N ALA A 38 -2.27 2.75 2.67
CA ALA A 38 -1.33 3.46 1.82
C ALA A 38 -0.09 3.89 2.61
N CYS A 39 1.07 3.82 1.98
CA CYS A 39 2.33 4.25 2.56
C CYS A 39 3.02 5.20 1.58
N THR A 40 3.29 6.40 2.04
CA THR A 40 3.88 7.46 1.23
C THR A 40 5.18 7.95 1.87
N ASN A 41 6.26 8.05 1.09
CA ASN A 41 7.53 8.62 1.56
C ASN A 41 8.06 7.98 2.86
N CYS A 42 8.01 6.65 2.99
CA CYS A 42 8.41 5.96 4.21
C CYS A 42 9.33 4.77 3.95
N GLN A 43 10.28 4.54 4.86
CA GLN A 43 11.33 3.54 4.65
C GLN A 43 10.91 2.09 4.91
N ASN A 44 9.84 1.87 5.68
CA ASN A 44 9.41 0.52 6.00
C ASN A 44 7.88 0.40 5.96
N CYS A 45 7.37 -0.08 4.83
CA CYS A 45 5.93 -0.24 4.56
C CYS A 45 5.53 -1.70 4.30
N PRO A 46 5.81 -2.64 5.22
CA PRO A 46 5.63 -4.06 4.95
C PRO A 46 4.17 -4.47 4.73
N ASN A 47 3.21 -3.71 5.27
CA ASN A 47 1.80 -4.10 5.34
C ASN A 47 0.87 -3.28 4.45
N ALA A 48 1.38 -2.23 3.79
CA ALA A 48 0.53 -1.32 3.03
C ALA A 48 0.08 -1.96 1.71
N HIS A 49 -1.19 -1.76 1.35
CA HIS A 49 -1.74 -2.18 0.05
C HIS A 49 -1.24 -1.32 -1.11
N THR A 50 -0.96 -0.04 -0.87
CA THR A 50 -0.39 0.87 -1.86
C THR A 50 0.88 1.51 -1.32
N CYS A 51 1.93 1.55 -2.13
CA CYS A 51 3.16 2.25 -1.82
C CYS A 51 3.47 3.32 -2.86
N THR A 52 3.83 4.50 -2.37
CA THR A 52 4.37 5.61 -3.16
C THR A 52 5.64 6.12 -2.51
N ASP A 53 6.74 6.24 -3.25
CA ASP A 53 8.03 6.75 -2.72
C ASP A 53 8.51 6.04 -1.46
N SER A 54 8.28 4.73 -1.39
CA SER A 54 8.48 3.99 -0.15
C SER A 54 9.32 2.76 -0.38
N THR A 55 9.90 2.25 0.71
CA THR A 55 10.72 1.04 0.67
C THR A 55 10.12 -0.05 1.55
N ASN A 56 10.53 -1.31 1.31
CA ASN A 56 9.98 -2.50 1.97
C ASN A 56 8.48 -2.74 1.73
N CYS A 57 8.00 -2.48 0.51
CA CYS A 57 6.59 -2.60 0.12
C CYS A 57 6.14 -4.03 -0.20
N ARG A 58 6.48 -4.98 0.68
CA ARG A 58 6.40 -6.42 0.38
C ARG A 58 4.99 -6.92 0.08
N ASN A 59 3.97 -6.35 0.73
CA ASN A 59 2.57 -6.75 0.57
C ASN A 59 1.75 -5.77 -0.27
N ALA A 60 2.37 -4.74 -0.84
CA ALA A 60 1.67 -3.80 -1.69
C ALA A 60 1.14 -4.49 -2.94
N GLN A 61 -0.09 -4.15 -3.32
CA GLN A 61 -0.73 -4.52 -4.58
C GLN A 61 -0.34 -3.54 -5.69
N THR A 62 -0.11 -2.29 -5.33
CA THR A 62 0.34 -1.24 -6.24
C THR A 62 1.59 -0.56 -5.69
N CYS A 63 2.62 -0.48 -6.52
CA CYS A 63 3.85 0.24 -6.21
C CYS A 63 4.12 1.34 -7.24
N THR A 64 4.36 2.54 -6.74
CA THR A 64 4.84 3.68 -7.53
C THR A 64 6.13 4.21 -6.92
N ARG A 65 7.21 4.30 -7.70
CA ARG A 65 8.51 4.82 -7.23
C ARG A 65 9.00 4.15 -5.95
N SER A 66 8.81 2.84 -5.84
CA SER A 66 9.01 2.10 -4.59
C SER A 66 9.88 0.86 -4.77
N THR A 67 10.38 0.28 -3.68
CA THR A 67 11.25 -0.91 -3.70
C THR A 67 10.70 -2.07 -2.86
N ASN A 68 11.23 -3.27 -3.10
CA ASN A 68 10.80 -4.52 -2.48
C ASN A 68 9.30 -4.82 -2.72
N CYS A 69 8.84 -4.56 -3.95
CA CYS A 69 7.44 -4.67 -4.38
C CYS A 69 7.03 -6.11 -4.76
N ASN A 70 7.46 -7.06 -3.94
CA ASN A 70 7.49 -8.48 -4.27
C ASN A 70 6.13 -9.05 -4.71
N ARG A 71 5.03 -8.51 -4.16
CA ARG A 71 3.66 -8.99 -4.38
C ARG A 71 2.78 -7.99 -5.15
N ALA A 72 3.36 -6.91 -5.66
CA ALA A 72 2.62 -5.92 -6.42
C ALA A 72 2.08 -6.56 -7.71
N MET A 73 0.82 -6.27 -8.04
CA MET A 73 0.21 -6.61 -9.32
C MET A 73 0.51 -5.54 -10.37
N THR A 74 0.71 -4.30 -9.91
CA THR A 74 1.07 -3.16 -10.76
C THR A 74 2.30 -2.46 -10.20
N CYS A 75 3.30 -2.28 -11.05
CA CYS A 75 4.51 -1.53 -10.74
C CYS A 75 4.74 -0.39 -11.73
N THR A 76 5.03 0.80 -11.20
CA THR A 76 5.44 1.96 -11.97
C THR A 76 6.71 2.55 -11.37
N ASN A 77 7.77 2.64 -12.17
CA ASN A 77 9.09 3.11 -11.74
C ASN A 77 9.57 2.44 -10.43
N SER A 78 9.39 1.13 -10.32
CA SER A 78 9.58 0.39 -9.06
C SER A 78 10.50 -0.82 -9.23
N TYR A 79 11.01 -1.34 -8.12
CA TYR A 79 11.99 -2.42 -8.10
C TYR A 79 11.44 -3.66 -7.38
N ASP A 80 11.93 -4.83 -7.76
CA ASP A 80 11.56 -6.14 -7.19
C ASP A 80 10.09 -6.52 -7.42
N CYS A 81 9.61 -6.28 -8.64
CA CYS A 81 8.22 -6.49 -9.05
C CYS A 81 7.91 -7.93 -9.48
N PHE A 82 8.34 -8.91 -8.69
CA PHE A 82 8.40 -10.33 -9.09
C PHE A 82 7.06 -10.93 -9.53
N ASN A 83 5.94 -10.43 -8.98
CA ASN A 83 4.60 -10.93 -9.26
C ASN A 83 3.72 -9.96 -10.05
N ALA A 84 4.28 -8.86 -10.56
CA ALA A 84 3.50 -7.86 -11.27
C ALA A 84 2.97 -8.40 -12.59
N ALA A 85 1.68 -8.20 -12.85
CA ALA A 85 1.07 -8.41 -14.16
C ALA A 85 1.36 -7.23 -15.10
N THR A 86 1.46 -6.02 -14.53
CA THR A 86 1.77 -4.79 -15.27
C THR A 86 3.03 -4.13 -14.72
N CYS A 87 3.99 -3.87 -15.59
CA CYS A 87 5.22 -3.14 -15.26
C CYS A 87 5.46 -1.95 -16.21
N THR A 88 5.73 -0.78 -15.64
CA THR A 88 6.18 0.39 -16.41
C THR A 88 7.44 0.93 -15.76
N ASP A 89 8.53 1.07 -16.51
CA ASP A 89 9.82 1.56 -16.01
C ASP A 89 10.34 0.82 -14.77
N SER A 90 10.04 -0.47 -14.66
CA SER A 90 10.28 -1.24 -13.43
C SER A 90 11.25 -2.39 -13.66
N THR A 91 11.78 -2.97 -12.58
CA THR A 91 12.73 -4.09 -12.67
C THR A 91 12.20 -5.36 -12.01
N ASN A 92 12.77 -6.49 -12.41
CA ASN A 92 12.47 -7.82 -11.89
C ASN A 92 11.01 -8.23 -12.09
N CYS A 93 10.45 -7.91 -13.26
CA CYS A 93 9.05 -8.10 -13.62
C CYS A 93 8.72 -9.50 -14.17
N TYR A 94 9.13 -10.56 -13.46
CA TYR A 94 9.19 -11.94 -14.00
C TYR A 94 7.86 -12.56 -14.44
N LYS A 95 6.73 -11.93 -14.11
CA LYS A 95 5.37 -12.42 -14.44
C LYS A 95 4.53 -11.41 -15.21
N ALA A 96 5.15 -10.34 -15.71
CA ALA A 96 4.41 -9.27 -16.39
C ALA A 96 3.86 -9.75 -17.74
N THR A 97 2.55 -9.60 -17.94
CA THR A 97 1.89 -9.79 -19.24
C THR A 97 1.84 -8.49 -20.03
N THR A 98 1.93 -7.35 -19.34
CA THR A 98 2.04 -6.02 -19.94
C THR A 98 3.28 -5.34 -19.38
N TYR A 99 4.23 -4.97 -20.23
CA TYR A 99 5.42 -4.27 -19.79
C TYR A 99 5.86 -3.17 -20.76
N THR A 100 6.38 -2.08 -20.21
CA THR A 100 6.97 -0.98 -20.99
C THR A 100 8.24 -0.51 -20.30
N ARG A 101 9.34 -0.42 -21.06
CA ARG A 101 10.68 0.03 -20.58
C ARG A 101 11.10 -0.63 -19.25
N SER A 102 10.77 -1.91 -19.09
CA SER A 102 11.00 -2.66 -17.85
C SER A 102 11.98 -3.80 -18.08
N THR A 103 12.65 -4.25 -17.02
CA THR A 103 13.65 -5.33 -17.07
C THR A 103 13.19 -6.56 -16.27
N GLY A 104 13.76 -7.72 -16.61
CA GLY A 104 13.36 -8.99 -16.01
C GLY A 104 11.92 -9.38 -16.37
N CYS A 105 11.44 -9.01 -17.54
CA CYS A 105 10.13 -9.44 -18.06
C CYS A 105 10.25 -10.84 -18.71
N PRO A 106 9.15 -11.60 -18.82
CA PRO A 106 9.08 -12.81 -19.62
C PRO A 106 9.41 -12.58 -21.11
#